data_AF-A0A9E0REH8-F1
#
_entry.id   AF-A0A9E0REH8-F1
#
_cell.length_a   1.000
_cell.length_b   1.000
_cell.length_c   1.000
_cell.angle_alpha   90.00
_cell.angle_beta   90.00
_cell.angle_gamma   90.00
#
_symmetry.space_group_name_H-M   'P 1'
#
loop_
_entity.id
_entity.type
_entity.pdbx_description
1 polymer ?
#
loop_
_entity_poly.entity_id
_entity_poly.type
_entity_poly.pdbx_seq_one_letter_code
_entity_poly.pdbx_strand_id
1 'polypeptide(L)'
;DWEFAAWSDPAEDLGWFCSRSWRFGAHEREAGGVGEKQDFLDGYREAGGTEVDPTAVSYWEVMALVRWAMIALQQARRHISGEQRSLELALTGRMVAQMEYDLLTQIQELEGDQ
;
A
#
# COMPACT_ATOMS: atom_id res chain seq x y z
N ASP A 1 -9.74 -12.44 -1.43
CA ASP A 1 -9.41 -12.68 -0.01
C ASP A 1 -10.18 -11.63 0.80
N TRP A 2 -10.91 -12.02 1.85
CA TRP A 2 -11.79 -11.12 2.62
C TRP A 2 -11.28 -10.87 4.04
N GLU A 3 -10.06 -11.31 4.36
CA GLU A 3 -9.50 -11.26 5.71
C GLU A 3 -9.38 -9.84 6.30
N PHE A 4 -9.32 -8.79 5.46
CA PHE A 4 -9.22 -7.38 5.87
C PHE A 4 -10.44 -6.53 5.52
N ALA A 5 -11.55 -7.14 5.09
CA ALA A 5 -12.74 -6.38 4.73
C ALA A 5 -13.34 -5.69 5.98
N ALA A 6 -13.54 -4.38 5.89
CA ALA A 6 -14.04 -3.56 6.98
C ALA A 6 -14.80 -2.34 6.46
N TRP A 7 -15.52 -1.66 7.36
CA TRP A 7 -16.06 -0.33 7.09
C TRP A 7 -14.97 0.71 7.35
N SER A 8 -14.70 1.56 6.37
CA SER A 8 -13.69 2.62 6.47
C SER A 8 -13.96 3.75 5.47
N ASP A 9 -13.02 4.69 5.38
CA ASP A 9 -12.92 5.66 4.30
C ASP A 9 -12.79 4.94 2.94
N PRO A 10 -13.61 5.29 1.92
CA PRO A 10 -13.51 4.68 0.59
C PRO A 10 -12.12 4.79 -0.06
N ALA A 11 -11.33 5.79 0.31
CA ALA A 11 -9.97 5.98 -0.19
C ALA A 11 -8.99 4.92 0.33
N GLU A 12 -9.32 4.21 1.42
CA GLU A 12 -8.44 3.19 2.01
C GLU A 12 -8.10 2.07 1.03
N ASP A 13 -9.11 1.49 0.36
CA ASP A 13 -8.90 0.40 -0.60
C ASP A 13 -8.18 0.88 -1.87
N LEU A 14 -8.47 2.11 -2.31
CA LEU A 14 -7.79 2.73 -3.47
C LEU A 14 -6.32 3.00 -3.16
N GLY A 15 -6.03 3.52 -1.96
CA GLY A 15 -4.67 3.74 -1.48
C GLY A 15 -3.93 2.44 -1.23
N TRP A 16 -4.62 1.38 -0.77
CA TRP A 16 -4.04 0.04 -0.72
C TRP A 16 -3.59 -0.41 -2.10
N PHE A 17 -4.45 -0.37 -3.12
CA PHE A 17 -4.06 -0.75 -4.48
C PHE A 17 -2.94 0.10 -5.08
N CYS A 18 -2.92 1.41 -4.80
CA CYS A 18 -1.94 2.34 -5.35
C CYS A 18 -0.60 2.40 -4.57
N SER A 19 -0.53 1.78 -3.39
CA SER A 19 0.66 1.81 -2.55
C SER A 19 1.89 1.28 -3.28
N ARG A 20 3.07 1.88 -3.02
CA ARG A 20 4.36 1.47 -3.61
C ARG A 20 4.66 -0.02 -3.43
N SER A 21 4.13 -0.64 -2.37
CA SER A 21 4.21 -2.09 -2.12
C SER A 21 3.62 -2.96 -3.23
N TRP A 22 2.63 -2.46 -3.97
CA TRP A 22 1.90 -3.18 -5.01
C TRP A 22 2.26 -2.75 -6.42
N ARG A 23 3.30 -1.92 -6.58
CA ARG A 23 3.77 -1.50 -7.91
C ARG A 23 4.78 -2.47 -8.53
N PHE A 24 5.24 -3.48 -7.77
CA PHE A 24 6.14 -4.55 -8.23
C PHE A 24 7.36 -4.06 -9.03
N GLY A 25 7.98 -2.96 -8.59
CA GLY A 25 9.15 -2.34 -9.22
C GLY A 25 8.84 -1.34 -10.33
N ALA A 26 7.59 -1.26 -10.80
CA ALA A 26 7.14 -0.22 -11.72
C ALA A 26 6.72 1.05 -10.95
N HIS A 27 7.66 1.70 -10.28
CA HIS A 27 7.38 2.80 -9.34
C HIS A 27 6.58 3.96 -9.95
N GLU A 28 6.79 4.27 -11.23
CA GLU A 28 6.07 5.33 -11.96
C GLU A 28 4.64 4.94 -12.36
N ARG A 29 4.26 3.66 -12.24
CA ARG A 29 2.91 3.17 -12.53
C ARG A 29 2.14 3.02 -11.24
N GLU A 30 1.54 4.12 -10.82
CA GLU A 30 0.95 4.25 -9.49
C GLU A 30 -0.22 3.30 -9.24
N ALA A 31 -1.03 3.02 -10.26
CA ALA A 31 -2.11 2.06 -10.18
C ALA A 31 -1.54 0.63 -10.24
N GLY A 32 -1.16 0.05 -9.10
CA GLY A 32 -0.74 -1.35 -8.97
C GLY A 32 0.41 -1.78 -9.90
N GLY A 33 1.25 -0.85 -10.37
CA GLY A 33 2.30 -1.14 -11.33
C GLY A 33 1.82 -1.27 -12.79
N VAL A 34 0.54 -1.02 -13.08
CA VAL A 34 -0.05 -1.22 -14.41
C VAL A 34 -0.34 0.07 -15.17
N GLY A 35 -0.69 1.17 -14.50
CA GLY A 35 -1.07 2.42 -15.14
C GLY A 35 -0.99 3.65 -14.22
N GLU A 36 -1.53 4.77 -14.70
CA GLU A 36 -1.58 6.03 -13.94
C GLU A 36 -2.69 5.98 -12.89
N LYS A 37 -2.47 6.67 -11.76
CA LYS A 37 -3.47 6.75 -10.68
C LYS A 37 -4.75 7.43 -11.15
N GLN A 38 -4.62 8.50 -11.94
CA GLN A 38 -5.76 9.26 -12.41
C GLN A 38 -6.69 8.42 -13.30
N ASP A 39 -6.12 7.66 -14.24
CA ASP A 39 -6.88 6.71 -15.07
C ASP A 39 -7.65 5.68 -14.22
N PHE A 40 -7.02 5.19 -13.14
CA PHE A 40 -7.66 4.26 -12.22
C PHE A 40 -8.82 4.90 -11.44
N LEU A 41 -8.64 6.12 -10.93
CA LEU A 41 -9.68 6.85 -10.20
C LEU A 41 -10.85 7.24 -11.10
N ASP A 42 -10.57 7.67 -12.34
CA ASP A 42 -11.60 7.97 -13.33
C ASP A 42 -12.40 6.71 -13.70
N GLY A 43 -11.72 5.59 -13.94
CA GLY A 43 -12.37 4.29 -14.18
C GLY A 43 -13.19 3.81 -12.99
N TYR A 44 -12.71 3.99 -11.75
CA TYR A 44 -13.45 3.68 -10.53
C TYR A 44 -14.75 4.48 -10.45
N ARG A 45 -14.71 5.79 -10.71
CA ARG A 45 -15.89 6.66 -10.76
C ARG A 45 -16.86 6.24 -11.86
N GLU A 46 -16.37 5.97 -13.08
CA GLU A 46 -17.20 5.52 -14.21
C GLU A 46 -17.89 4.18 -13.95
N ALA A 47 -17.25 3.28 -13.21
CA ALA A 47 -17.80 2.00 -12.80
C ALA A 47 -18.86 2.11 -11.68
N GLY A 48 -19.17 3.33 -11.20
CA GLY A 48 -20.16 3.60 -10.16
C GLY A 48 -19.57 3.76 -8.75
N GLY A 49 -18.25 3.85 -8.62
CA GLY A 49 -17.59 4.22 -7.38
C GLY A 49 -17.86 5.68 -7.01
N THR A 50 -17.83 5.97 -5.71
CA THR A 50 -17.92 7.36 -5.22
C THR A 50 -16.71 8.16 -5.68
N GLU A 51 -16.90 9.44 -5.99
CA GLU A 51 -15.77 10.34 -6.26
C GLU A 51 -14.92 10.52 -4.99
N VAL A 52 -13.61 10.30 -5.11
CA VAL A 52 -12.66 10.36 -4.00
C VAL A 52 -11.61 11.43 -4.29
N ASP A 53 -11.28 12.24 -3.28
CA ASP A 53 -10.18 13.21 -3.35
C ASP A 53 -8.83 12.49 -3.56
N PRO A 54 -8.10 12.77 -4.65
CA PRO A 54 -6.78 12.18 -4.88
C PRO A 54 -5.79 12.42 -3.73
N THR A 55 -5.93 13.53 -2.99
CA THR A 55 -5.09 13.83 -1.81
C THR A 55 -5.37 12.85 -0.68
N ALA A 56 -6.64 12.49 -0.48
CA ALA A 56 -7.02 11.46 0.49
C ALA A 56 -6.45 10.10 0.09
N VAL A 57 -6.47 9.74 -1.21
CA VAL A 57 -5.86 8.50 -1.71
C VAL A 57 -4.36 8.47 -1.40
N SER A 58 -3.64 9.57 -1.64
CA SER A 58 -2.21 9.66 -1.34
C SER A 58 -1.90 9.51 0.15
N TYR A 59 -2.74 10.08 1.04
CA TYR A 59 -2.64 9.81 2.47
C TYR A 59 -2.85 8.31 2.79
N TRP A 60 -3.83 7.67 2.15
CA TRP A 60 -4.10 6.25 2.37
C TRP A 60 -3.03 5.33 1.77
N GLU A 61 -2.28 5.73 0.75
CA GLU A 61 -1.08 5.00 0.28
C GLU A 61 0.00 4.92 1.36
N VAL A 62 0.23 6.03 2.08
CA VAL A 62 1.13 6.09 3.24
C VAL A 62 0.63 5.15 4.33
N MET A 63 -0.67 5.19 4.64
CA MET A 63 -1.25 4.29 5.65
C MET A 63 -1.22 2.81 5.23
N ALA A 64 -1.32 2.52 3.93
CA ALA A 64 -1.14 1.18 3.38
C ALA A 64 0.30 0.69 3.56
N LEU A 65 1.31 1.55 3.38
CA LEU A 65 2.71 1.22 3.69
C LEU A 65 2.89 0.89 5.17
N VAL A 66 2.31 1.68 6.07
CA VAL A 66 2.36 1.41 7.53
C VAL A 66 1.74 0.05 7.84
N ARG A 67 0.54 -0.21 7.31
CA ARG A 67 -0.18 -1.47 7.55
C ARG A 67 0.60 -2.67 7.00
N TRP A 68 1.14 -2.56 5.79
CA TRP A 68 1.92 -3.64 5.18
C TRP A 68 3.24 -3.88 5.92
N ALA A 69 3.91 -2.84 6.40
CA ALA A 69 5.11 -2.97 7.23
C ALA A 69 4.81 -3.73 8.54
N MET A 70 3.69 -3.41 9.19
CA MET A 70 3.25 -4.14 10.39
C MET A 70 2.95 -5.61 10.10
N ILE A 71 2.26 -5.91 9.01
CA ILE A 71 1.99 -7.30 8.59
C ILE A 71 3.30 -8.02 8.28
N ALA A 72 4.21 -7.40 7.53
CA ALA A 72 5.51 -7.98 7.20
C ALA A 72 6.34 -8.29 8.45
N LEU A 73 6.34 -7.42 9.46
CA LEU A 73 6.97 -7.67 10.75
C LEU A 73 6.34 -8.86 11.49
N GLN A 74 5.01 -8.98 11.47
CA GLN A 74 4.32 -10.13 12.08
C GLN A 74 4.66 -11.44 11.35
N GLN A 75 4.67 -11.43 10.02
CA GLN A 75 5.08 -12.58 9.21
C GLN A 75 6.53 -12.99 9.48
N ALA A 76 7.45 -12.02 9.53
CA ALA A 76 8.84 -12.25 9.89
C ALA A 76 8.97 -12.89 11.28
N ARG A 77 8.20 -12.39 12.26
CA ARG A 77 8.19 -12.91 13.63
C ARG A 77 7.74 -14.38 13.67
N ARG A 78 6.71 -14.76 12.92
CA ARG A 78 6.23 -16.16 12.82
C ARG A 78 7.31 -17.09 12.25
N HIS A 79 8.11 -16.61 11.31
CA HIS A 79 9.27 -17.36 10.81
C HIS A 79 10.37 -17.50 11.86
N ILE A 80 10.81 -16.37 12.44
CA ILE A 80 11.95 -16.31 13.34
C ILE A 80 11.67 -17.07 14.65
N SER A 81 10.43 -17.02 15.16
CA SER A 81 10.03 -17.76 16.36
C SER A 81 10.00 -19.28 16.15
N GLY A 82 10.00 -19.75 14.89
CA GLY A 82 9.82 -21.15 14.53
C GLY A 82 8.36 -21.62 14.53
N GLU A 83 7.39 -20.73 14.83
CA GLU A 83 5.95 -21.03 14.75
C GLU A 83 5.56 -21.49 13.33
N GLN A 84 6.09 -20.82 12.31
CA GLN A 84 5.93 -21.22 10.92
C GLN A 84 7.21 -20.99 10.12
N ARG A 85 7.98 -22.06 9.90
CA ARG A 85 9.19 -22.01 9.07
C ARG A 85 8.80 -21.92 7.58
N SER A 86 8.80 -20.70 7.04
CA SER A 86 8.52 -20.44 5.63
C SER A 86 9.52 -19.44 5.03
N LEU A 87 10.11 -19.77 3.87
CA LEU A 87 11.03 -18.87 3.17
C LEU A 87 10.35 -17.56 2.76
N GLU A 88 9.10 -17.64 2.30
CA GLU A 88 8.29 -16.48 1.93
C GLU A 88 8.19 -15.49 3.10
N LEU A 89 7.78 -15.95 4.29
CA LEU A 89 7.62 -15.09 5.47
C LEU A 89 8.96 -14.44 5.89
N ALA A 90 10.07 -15.15 5.73
CA ALA A 90 11.39 -14.60 5.98
C ALA A 90 11.77 -13.50 4.98
N LEU A 91 11.46 -13.69 3.70
CA LEU A 91 11.72 -12.71 2.65
C LEU A 91 10.81 -11.49 2.78
N THR A 92 9.54 -11.66 3.13
CA THR A 92 8.62 -10.54 3.43
C THR A 92 9.17 -9.66 4.53
N GLY A 93 9.76 -10.24 5.59
CA GLY A 93 10.43 -9.48 6.65
C GLY A 93 11.60 -8.61 6.17
N ARG A 94 12.27 -8.97 5.07
CA ARG A 94 13.37 -8.18 4.50
C ARG A 94 12.89 -6.94 3.76
N MET A 95 11.62 -6.88 3.38
CA MET A 95 11.05 -5.74 2.66
C MET A 95 10.71 -4.56 3.59
N VAL A 96 10.68 -4.74 4.91
CA VAL A 96 10.27 -3.71 5.88
C VAL A 96 11.12 -2.44 5.75
N ALA A 97 12.43 -2.57 5.56
CA ALA A 97 13.31 -1.41 5.39
C ALA A 97 13.00 -0.60 4.12
N GLN A 98 12.56 -1.26 3.04
CA GLN A 98 12.11 -0.56 1.83
C GLN A 98 10.80 0.18 2.11
N MET A 99 9.86 -0.45 2.81
CA MET A 99 8.58 0.19 3.16
C MET A 99 8.78 1.40 4.08
N GLU A 100 9.72 1.33 5.03
CA GLU A 100 10.08 2.47 5.89
C GLU A 100 10.67 3.62 5.08
N TYR A 101 11.57 3.33 4.15
CA TYR A 101 12.13 4.33 3.24
C TYR A 101 11.04 4.97 2.36
N ASP A 102 10.17 4.14 1.78
CA ASP A 102 9.06 4.60 0.95
C ASP A 102 8.09 5.48 1.75
N LEU A 103 7.80 5.09 2.99
CA LEU A 103 6.93 5.83 3.90
C LEU A 103 7.49 7.23 4.18
N LEU A 104 8.75 7.32 4.61
CA LEU A 104 9.39 8.60 4.94
C LEU A 104 9.49 9.52 3.71
N THR A 105 9.82 8.94 2.56
CA THR A 105 9.93 9.68 1.30
C THR A 105 8.57 10.21 0.85
N GLN A 106 7.53 9.37 0.91
CA GLN A 106 6.18 9.78 0.50
C GLN A 106 5.55 10.79 1.46
N ILE A 107 5.82 10.71 2.76
CA ILE A 107 5.41 11.76 3.72
C ILE A 107 6.06 13.09 3.33
N GLN A 108 7.36 13.09 3.04
CA GLN A 108 8.07 14.30 2.64
C GLN A 108 7.54 14.90 1.32
N GLU A 109 7.20 14.06 0.34
CA GLU A 109 6.56 14.49 -0.91
C GLU A 109 5.22 15.20 -0.61
N LEU A 110 4.38 14.60 0.24
CA LEU A 110 3.06 15.16 0.59
C LEU A 110 3.13 16.44 1.41
N GLU A 111 4.15 16.59 2.27
CA GLU A 111 4.37 17.82 3.03
C GLU A 111 5.00 18.94 2.17
N GLY A 112 5.80 18.58 1.16
CA GLY A 112 6.47 19.52 0.26
C GLY A 112 5.57 20.07 -0.84
N ASP A 113 4.49 19.37 -1.17
CA ASP A 113 3.48 19.78 -2.16
C ASP A 113 2.34 20.64 -1.55
N GLN A 114 2.42 20.98 -0.25
CA GLN A 114 1.53 21.92 0.46
C GLN A 114 2.05 23.36 0.46
#